data_AF-A0A5E7D8H4-F1
#
_entry.id   AF-A0A5E7D8H4-F1
#
_cell.length_a   1.000
_cell.length_b   1.000
_cell.length_c   1.000
_cell.angle_alpha   90.00
_cell.angle_beta   90.00
_cell.angle_gamma   90.00
#
_symmetry.space_group_name_H-M   'P 1'
#
loop_
_entity.id
_entity.type
_entity.pdbx_description
1 polymer ?
#
loop_
_entity_poly.entity_id
_entity_poly.type
_entity_poly.pdbx_seq_one_letter_code
_entity_poly.pdbx_strand_id
1 'polypeptide(L)' 'MPSDVKRVEVIAIGRTRVITPAGESWDSWFDGDSVTTDFMDDRDQSFDQERESF' A
#
# COMPACT_ATOMS: atom_id res chain seq x y z
N MET A 1 14.94 -7.43 -13.07
CA MET A 1 14.10 -6.82 -12.03
C MET A 1 13.53 -5.52 -12.59
N PRO A 2 12.31 -5.14 -12.23
CA PRO A 2 11.79 -3.79 -12.49
C PRO A 2 12.81 -2.73 -12.04
N SER A 3 12.93 -1.62 -12.79
CA SER A 3 14.01 -0.64 -12.59
C SER A 3 13.90 0.14 -11.27
N ASP A 4 12.71 0.17 -10.69
CA ASP A 4 12.29 0.78 -9.44
C ASP A 4 12.68 -0.03 -8.19
N VAL A 5 12.83 -1.36 -8.31
CA VAL A 5 13.16 -2.21 -7.15
C VAL A 5 14.67 -2.12 -6.84
N LYS A 6 14.99 -1.58 -5.65
CA LYS A 6 16.38 -1.45 -5.15
C LYS A 6 16.75 -2.39 -4.01
N ARG A 7 15.76 -2.95 -3.31
CA ARG A 7 15.94 -3.87 -2.18
C ARG A 7 14.95 -5.04 -2.28
N VAL A 8 15.38 -6.22 -1.87
CA VAL A 8 14.59 -7.45 -1.96
C VAL A 8 14.77 -8.32 -0.73
N GLU A 9 13.73 -9.09 -0.41
CA GLU A 9 13.79 -10.23 0.50
C GLU A 9 14.07 -11.49 -0.32
N VAL A 10 14.94 -12.37 0.20
CA VAL A 10 15.33 -13.61 -0.48
C VAL A 10 14.99 -14.80 0.42
N ILE A 11 14.03 -15.60 -0.02
CA ILE A 11 13.56 -16.78 0.72
C ILE A 11 14.02 -18.04 0.00
N ALA A 12 14.71 -18.91 0.72
CA ALA A 12 15.17 -20.19 0.20
C ALA A 12 14.12 -21.29 0.43
N ILE A 13 13.68 -21.93 -0.64
CA ILE A 13 12.78 -23.10 -0.60
C ILE A 13 13.50 -24.26 -1.28
N GLY A 14 14.25 -25.03 -0.50
CA GLY A 14 15.20 -26.02 -1.01
C GLY A 14 16.22 -25.38 -1.95
N ARG A 15 16.20 -25.76 -3.23
CA ARG A 15 17.06 -25.21 -4.28
C ARG A 15 16.48 -23.96 -4.96
N THR A 16 15.22 -23.63 -4.69
CA THR A 16 14.54 -22.45 -5.24
C THR A 16 14.86 -21.21 -4.39
N ARG A 17 14.89 -20.05 -5.05
CA ARG A 17 14.97 -18.73 -4.40
C ARG A 17 13.77 -17.91 -4.84
N VAL A 18 12.93 -17.53 -3.88
CA VAL A 18 11.85 -16.56 -4.08
C VAL A 18 12.42 -15.19 -3.73
N ILE A 19 12.23 -14.24 -4.65
CA ILE A 19 12.73 -12.87 -4.51
C ILE A 19 11.51 -11.94 -4.60
N THR A 20 11.26 -11.19 -3.54
CA THR A 20 10.18 -10.21 -3.44
C THR A 20 10.77 -8.83 -3.12
N PRO A 21 10.15 -7.72 -3.55
CA PRO A 21 10.52 -6.40 -3.06
C PRO A 21 10.45 -6.37 -1.52
N ALA A 22 11.42 -5.72 -0.89
CA ALA A 22 11.46 -5.61 0.56
C ALA A 22 10.57 -4.46 1.05
N GLY A 23 9.88 -4.66 2.18
CA GLY A 23 9.14 -3.59 2.87
C GLY A 23 7.75 -3.25 2.30
N GLU A 24 7.21 -4.10 1.42
CA GLU A 24 5.85 -3.93 0.85
C GLU A 24 4.78 -4.69 1.66
N SER A 25 5.10 -5.17 2.86
CA SER A 25 4.10 -5.78 3.76
C SER A 25 3.25 -4.70 4.44
N TRP A 26 2.01 -5.05 4.77
CA TRP A 26 1.14 -4.17 5.57
C TRP A 26 1.75 -3.83 6.92
N ASP A 27 2.35 -4.80 7.62
CA ASP A 27 3.03 -4.55 8.89
C ASP A 27 4.12 -3.48 8.74
N SER A 28 4.96 -3.58 7.69
CA SER A 28 5.99 -2.57 7.42
C SER A 28 5.41 -1.20 7.06
N TRP A 29 4.23 -1.14 6.44
CA TRP A 29 3.56 0.11 6.11
C TRP A 29 2.96 0.77 7.35
N PHE A 30 2.30 0.00 8.21
CA PHE A 30 1.69 0.49 9.45
C PHE A 30 2.71 0.88 10.52
N ASP A 31 3.87 0.21 10.58
CA ASP A 31 4.99 0.58 11.46
C ASP A 31 5.83 1.75 10.93
N GLY A 32 5.54 2.22 9.70
CA GLY A 32 6.25 3.30 9.03
C GLY A 32 5.88 4.69 9.55
N ASP A 33 6.34 5.71 8.81
CA ASP A 33 6.03 7.10 9.13
C ASP A 33 4.51 7.35 9.02
N SER A 34 3.97 8.03 10.02
CA SER A 34 2.57 8.45 10.00
C SER A 34 2.37 9.71 9.16
N VAL A 35 1.12 9.97 8.79
CA VAL A 35 0.72 11.22 8.14
C VAL A 35 0.77 12.39 9.13
N THR A 36 0.76 13.61 8.61
CA THR A 36 0.69 14.81 9.46
C THR A 36 -0.67 14.92 10.15
N THR A 37 -0.74 15.72 11.22
CA THR A 37 -1.96 15.88 12.01
C THR A 37 -3.12 16.50 11.25
N ASP A 38 -2.83 17.18 10.14
CA ASP A 38 -3.77 17.88 9.27
C ASP A 38 -4.08 17.12 7.97
N PHE A 39 -3.55 15.90 7.82
CA PHE A 39 -3.68 15.14 6.58
C PHE A 39 -5.14 14.71 6.37
N MET A 40 -5.79 15.31 5.37
CA MET A 40 -7.19 15.05 5.01
C MET A 40 -8.18 15.39 6.15
N ASP A 41 -7.94 16.50 6.86
CA ASP A 41 -8.83 17.01 7.93
C ASP A 41 -10.29 17.18 7.49
N ASP A 42 -10.51 17.55 6.23
CA ASP A 42 -11.83 17.61 5.60
C ASP A 42 -11.88 16.76 4.34
N ARG A 43 -13.01 16.09 4.14
CA ARG A 43 -13.33 15.39 2.89
C ARG A 43 -14.58 16.02 2.29
N ASP A 44 -14.42 16.68 1.13
CA ASP A 44 -15.53 17.26 0.35
C ASP A 44 -16.38 16.16 -0.31
N GLN A 45 -17.15 15.47 0.52
CA GLN A 45 -18.07 14.41 0.13
C GLN A 45 -19.42 15.04 -0.20
N SER A 46 -19.85 14.97 -1.45
CA SER A 46 -21.17 15.42 -1.86
C SER A 46 -22.28 14.60 -1.21
N PHE A 47 -23.49 15.17 -1.13
CA PHE A 47 -24.69 14.43 -0.74
C PHE A 47 -24.97 13.26 -1.69
N ASP A 48 -25.68 12.26 -1.16
CA ASP A 48 -26.20 11.16 -1.96
C ASP A 48 -27.07 11.69 -3.11
N GLN A 49 -26.93 11.07 -4.28
CA GLN A 49 -27.71 11.42 -5.46
C GLN A 49 -28.96 10.55 -5.55
N GLU A 50 -30.11 11.17 -5.81
CA GLU A 50 -31.32 10.44 -6.15
C GLU A 50 -31.16 9.75 -7.52
N ARG A 51 -31.62 8.51 -7.62
CA ARG A 51 -31.70 7.77 -8.90
C ARG A 51 -33.12 7.85 -9.43
N GLU A 52 -33.26 7.86 -10.76
CA GLU A 52 -34.56 7.76 -11.43
C GLU A 52 -35.33 6.53 -10.95
N SER A 53 -36.65 6.66 -10.79
CA SER A 53 -37.54 5.52 -10.56
C SER A 53 -37.65 4.68 -11.84
N PHE A 54 -37.84 3.37 -11.67
CA PHE A 54 -38.04 2.42 -12.77
C PHE A 54 -39.25 2.73 -13.65
#